data_AF-A0A357EWN6-F1
#
_entry.id   AF-A0A357EWN6-F1
#
_cell.length_a   1.000
_cell.length_b   1.000
_cell.length_c   1.000
_cell.angle_alpha   90.00
_cell.angle_beta   90.00
_cell.angle_gamma   90.00
#
_symmetry.space_group_name_H-M   'P 1'
#
loop_
_entity.id
_entity.type
_entity.pdbx_description
1 polymer ?
#
loop_
_entity_poly.entity_id
_entity_poly.type
_entity_poly.pdbx_seq_one_letter_code
_entity_poly.pdbx_strand_id
1 'polypeptide(L)'
;MKLLFLFLITVFTALAAAGQSASAILKKAERALGGKQAMEKAAARTQTGSITKLSGNAVGRYSLTTARPNLLKVSWDIEGFEFESGYNGRSAWVRDSREGLRTLTGHESMRFQAEAAFRNSLWLNYKKEKSRIVKGGKADAGGRVADTLILTNSKGTSIKIFFDGETGLPIREEFPGTEGVTAYDYSDFRSVGAGKMPFAVTMHLGDEIYKIEIDSIDINQKPLRSDFDFPKFNDDPLPEIRSLLADLQENEDHVEEILDTYSYLQKIIRRKLGKDGILRETGSETYQMSFYKGYRITRLIEKNGSPLSASDQEDADREAQKEAEKIEKKIAKAEKENARSHDSDDRGRRISIAEVLRASNLLNPRRERFRGRDVIVFDFEPNPKYDFKNAKSLLKFFGKTAGVIWIDEKDKQVARIEAFLASNYNIGGGILAKLKKGAAFTLEQERVNNEIWLPSSADINLSVRVLLLKGVDVNQVIKSYDYRKFETEVKGAKIDEVSQP
;
A
#
# COMPACT_ATOMS: atom_id res chain seq x y z
N MET A 1 9.40 -73.12 25.89
CA MET A 1 10.01 -73.33 24.57
C MET A 1 9.48 -72.24 23.65
N LYS A 2 10.27 -71.18 23.44
CA LYS A 2 9.92 -69.99 22.65
C LYS A 2 10.24 -70.30 21.18
N LEU A 3 9.28 -70.16 20.28
CA LEU A 3 9.52 -70.22 18.84
C LEU A 3 9.20 -68.86 18.21
N LEU A 4 10.19 -68.37 17.47
CA LEU A 4 10.23 -67.14 16.68
C LEU A 4 9.05 -67.04 15.71
N PHE A 5 8.49 -65.83 15.57
CA PHE A 5 7.90 -65.37 14.32
C PHE A 5 8.59 -64.06 13.90
N LEU A 6 9.25 -64.13 12.75
CA LEU A 6 9.98 -63.06 12.08
C LEU A 6 8.94 -62.11 11.45
N PHE A 7 8.83 -60.87 11.94
CA PHE A 7 8.08 -59.83 11.22
C PHE A 7 9.02 -59.15 10.22
N LEU A 8 8.79 -59.42 8.94
CA LEU A 8 9.46 -58.77 7.82
C LEU A 8 8.88 -57.35 7.67
N ILE A 9 9.56 -56.33 8.17
CA ILE A 9 9.21 -54.93 7.95
C ILE A 9 9.57 -54.57 6.50
N THR A 10 8.58 -54.53 5.62
CA THR A 10 8.71 -53.97 4.28
C THR A 10 8.68 -52.45 4.41
N VAL A 11 9.86 -51.82 4.40
CA VAL A 11 9.98 -50.36 4.30
C VAL A 11 9.66 -49.96 2.85
N PHE A 12 8.40 -49.60 2.58
CA PHE A 12 8.06 -48.82 1.39
C PHE A 12 8.60 -47.40 1.57
N THR A 13 9.79 -47.14 1.04
CA THR A 13 10.24 -45.77 0.78
C THR A 13 9.46 -45.27 -0.43
N ALA A 14 8.33 -44.61 -0.18
CA ALA A 14 7.72 -43.75 -1.20
C ALA A 14 8.71 -42.61 -1.48
N LEU A 15 9.48 -42.71 -2.57
CA LEU A 15 10.11 -41.54 -3.17
C LEU A 15 8.98 -40.60 -3.61
N ALA A 16 8.61 -39.65 -2.75
CA ALA A 16 7.93 -38.46 -3.20
C ALA A 16 8.87 -37.80 -4.22
N ALA A 17 8.52 -37.87 -5.50
CA ALA A 17 9.24 -37.18 -6.56
C ALA A 17 9.35 -35.70 -6.16
N ALA A 18 10.55 -35.27 -5.76
CA ALA A 18 10.80 -33.92 -5.31
C ALA A 18 10.65 -32.99 -6.53
N GLY A 19 9.43 -32.49 -6.76
CA GLY A 19 9.15 -31.61 -7.89
C GLY A 19 10.11 -30.42 -7.91
N GLN A 20 10.51 -29.98 -9.10
CA GLN A 20 11.51 -28.94 -9.35
C GLN A 20 11.37 -27.73 -8.41
N SER A 21 12.44 -27.28 -7.73
CA SER A 21 12.35 -26.13 -6.81
C SER A 21 11.82 -24.86 -7.50
N ALA A 22 11.21 -23.92 -6.76
CA ALA A 22 10.73 -22.65 -7.32
C ALA A 22 11.84 -21.89 -8.07
N SER A 23 13.06 -21.89 -7.53
CA SER A 23 14.25 -21.31 -8.17
C SER A 23 14.56 -21.94 -9.54
N ALA A 24 14.38 -23.26 -9.67
CA ALA A 24 14.65 -23.96 -10.91
C ALA A 24 13.55 -23.71 -11.96
N ILE A 25 12.28 -23.59 -11.55
CA ILE A 25 11.17 -23.14 -12.44
C ILE A 25 11.47 -21.73 -12.98
N LEU A 26 11.80 -20.77 -12.10
CA LEU A 26 12.12 -19.40 -12.50
C LEU A 26 13.33 -19.33 -13.44
N LYS A 27 14.40 -20.08 -13.17
CA LYS A 27 15.58 -20.14 -14.07
C LYS A 27 15.22 -20.72 -15.44
N LYS A 28 14.33 -21.71 -15.50
CA LYS A 28 13.85 -22.26 -16.78
C LYS A 28 13.05 -21.19 -17.54
N ALA A 29 12.13 -20.52 -16.87
CA ALA A 29 11.32 -19.44 -17.44
C ALA A 29 12.18 -18.26 -17.93
N GLU A 30 13.16 -17.83 -17.14
CA GLU A 30 14.11 -16.78 -17.52
C GLU A 30 14.85 -17.14 -18.81
N ARG A 31 15.30 -18.39 -18.98
CA ARG A 31 15.92 -18.84 -20.24
C ARG A 31 14.92 -18.85 -21.40
N ALA A 32 13.70 -19.34 -21.17
CA ALA A 32 12.65 -19.41 -22.19
C ALA A 32 12.25 -18.01 -22.70
N LEU A 33 12.31 -16.98 -21.85
CA LEU A 33 12.01 -15.59 -22.17
C LEU A 33 13.19 -14.79 -22.77
N GLY A 34 14.30 -15.45 -23.12
CA GLY A 34 15.49 -14.82 -23.73
C GLY A 34 16.61 -14.47 -22.74
N GLY A 35 16.52 -14.96 -21.51
CA GLY A 35 17.52 -14.79 -20.47
C GLY A 35 17.24 -13.60 -19.55
N LYS A 36 17.65 -13.74 -18.28
CA LYS A 36 17.46 -12.72 -17.23
C LYS A 36 17.97 -11.33 -17.65
N GLN A 37 19.11 -11.25 -18.33
CA GLN A 37 19.68 -9.97 -18.76
C GLN A 37 18.81 -9.25 -19.80
N ALA A 38 18.18 -9.99 -20.74
CA ALA A 38 17.27 -9.39 -21.71
C ALA A 38 16.03 -8.83 -21.00
N MET A 39 15.47 -9.58 -20.05
CA MET A 39 14.34 -9.14 -19.22
C MET A 39 14.71 -7.91 -18.36
N GLU A 40 15.92 -7.86 -17.80
CA GLU A 40 16.41 -6.71 -17.04
C GLU A 40 16.67 -5.47 -17.92
N LYS A 41 16.94 -5.62 -19.21
CA LYS A 41 17.16 -4.50 -20.14
C LYS A 41 15.87 -3.90 -20.70
N ALA A 42 14.74 -4.61 -20.63
CA ALA A 42 13.43 -4.07 -21.00
C ALA A 42 12.92 -3.12 -19.90
N ALA A 43 13.20 -1.83 -20.04
CA ALA A 43 12.86 -0.79 -19.08
C ALA A 43 11.50 -0.13 -19.35
N ALA A 44 11.02 -0.17 -20.59
CA ALA A 44 9.70 0.29 -20.99
C ALA A 44 9.15 -0.62 -22.10
N ARG A 45 7.83 -0.72 -22.19
CA ARG A 45 7.13 -1.50 -23.21
C ARG A 45 5.85 -0.79 -23.63
N THR A 46 5.60 -0.70 -24.93
CA THR A 46 4.32 -0.31 -25.50
C THR A 46 3.80 -1.46 -26.35
N GLN A 47 2.55 -1.84 -26.15
CA GLN A 47 1.85 -2.87 -26.91
C GLN A 47 0.60 -2.25 -27.50
N THR A 48 0.32 -2.53 -28.77
CA THR A 48 -0.95 -2.15 -29.42
C THR A 48 -1.53 -3.35 -30.15
N GLY A 49 -2.85 -3.39 -30.23
CA GLY A 49 -3.55 -4.55 -30.79
C GLY A 49 -5.05 -4.34 -30.90
N SER A 50 -5.74 -5.44 -31.19
CA SER A 50 -7.19 -5.55 -31.08
C SER A 50 -7.60 -6.26 -29.80
N ILE A 51 -8.82 -6.02 -29.36
CA ILE A 51 -9.48 -6.80 -28.31
C ILE A 51 -10.88 -7.16 -28.78
N THR A 52 -11.26 -8.42 -28.60
CA THR A 52 -12.54 -8.97 -29.03
C THR A 52 -13.28 -9.55 -27.84
N LYS A 53 -14.48 -9.05 -27.56
CA LYS A 53 -15.39 -9.65 -26.59
C LYS A 53 -16.00 -10.90 -27.21
N LEU A 54 -15.78 -12.08 -26.61
CA LEU A 54 -16.27 -13.34 -27.20
C LEU A 54 -17.78 -13.46 -27.16
N SER A 55 -18.43 -12.85 -26.16
CA SER A 55 -19.87 -12.65 -26.18
C SER A 55 -20.20 -11.56 -27.20
N GLY A 56 -20.80 -11.95 -28.33
CA GLY A 56 -21.22 -11.02 -29.38
C GLY A 56 -20.17 -10.67 -30.45
N ASN A 57 -18.90 -11.10 -30.29
CA ASN A 57 -17.80 -10.85 -31.24
C ASN A 57 -17.53 -9.35 -31.52
N ALA A 58 -17.83 -8.47 -30.58
CA ALA A 58 -17.51 -7.06 -30.67
C ALA A 58 -15.99 -6.85 -30.64
N VAL A 59 -15.44 -6.07 -31.57
CA VAL A 59 -14.00 -5.82 -31.73
C VAL A 59 -13.67 -4.37 -31.41
N GLY A 60 -12.55 -4.17 -30.72
CA GLY A 60 -12.06 -2.90 -30.26
C GLY A 60 -10.56 -2.76 -30.37
N ARG A 61 -10.03 -1.62 -29.92
CA ARG A 61 -8.58 -1.36 -29.85
C ARG A 61 -8.07 -1.66 -28.45
N TYR A 62 -6.84 -2.16 -28.35
CA TYR A 62 -6.14 -2.42 -27.11
C TYR A 62 -4.79 -1.71 -27.09
N SER A 63 -4.42 -1.18 -25.91
CA SER A 63 -3.06 -0.74 -25.64
C SER A 63 -2.61 -1.06 -24.22
N LEU A 64 -1.31 -1.32 -24.07
CA LEU A 64 -0.64 -1.43 -22.78
C LEU A 64 0.70 -0.71 -22.85
N THR A 65 0.95 0.17 -21.90
CA THR A 65 2.23 0.87 -21.76
C THR A 65 2.78 0.64 -20.36
N THR A 66 4.07 0.29 -20.26
CA THR A 66 4.80 0.21 -18.99
C THR A 66 6.10 1.00 -19.04
N ALA A 67 6.51 1.53 -17.91
CA ALA A 67 7.84 2.10 -17.73
C ALA A 67 8.33 1.93 -16.29
N ARG A 68 9.56 1.43 -16.15
CA ARG A 68 10.14 1.16 -14.83
C ARG A 68 10.28 2.44 -14.00
N PRO A 69 10.10 2.34 -12.66
CA PRO A 69 10.02 1.10 -11.90
C PRO A 69 8.64 0.43 -11.88
N ASN A 70 7.56 1.19 -12.10
CA ASN A 70 6.20 0.72 -11.83
C ASN A 70 5.12 1.52 -12.55
N LEU A 71 5.44 2.27 -13.61
CA LEU A 71 4.40 2.96 -14.38
C LEU A 71 3.67 1.93 -15.24
N LEU A 72 2.34 1.96 -15.22
CA LEU A 72 1.47 1.09 -16.00
C LEU A 72 0.28 1.90 -16.50
N LYS A 73 -0.08 1.70 -17.76
CA LYS A 73 -1.34 2.15 -18.34
C LYS A 73 -1.89 1.07 -19.24
N VAL A 74 -3.18 0.78 -19.12
CA VAL A 74 -3.91 -0.17 -19.95
C VAL A 74 -5.16 0.52 -20.45
N SER A 75 -5.41 0.46 -21.75
CA SER A 75 -6.63 1.02 -22.34
C SER A 75 -7.23 0.07 -23.36
N TRP A 76 -8.55 0.06 -23.43
CA TRP A 76 -9.28 -0.55 -24.52
C TRP A 76 -10.64 0.11 -24.71
N ASP A 77 -11.16 0.04 -25.92
CA ASP A 77 -12.48 0.54 -26.29
C ASP A 77 -13.10 -0.45 -27.26
N ILE A 78 -14.26 -0.99 -26.87
CA ILE A 78 -15.08 -1.91 -27.67
C ILE A 78 -16.46 -1.30 -27.81
N GLU A 79 -16.85 -0.93 -29.04
CA GLU A 79 -18.18 -0.38 -29.35
C GLU A 79 -18.59 0.83 -28.47
N GLY A 80 -17.63 1.69 -28.10
CA GLY A 80 -17.87 2.87 -27.25
C GLY A 80 -17.88 2.54 -25.75
N PHE A 81 -17.67 1.28 -25.36
CA PHE A 81 -17.34 0.92 -24.00
C PHE A 81 -15.85 1.16 -23.76
N GLU A 82 -15.53 2.39 -23.36
CA GLU A 82 -14.17 2.79 -23.00
C GLU A 82 -13.79 2.27 -21.61
N PHE A 83 -12.60 1.68 -21.53
CA PHE A 83 -11.92 1.34 -20.29
C PHE A 83 -10.47 1.81 -20.34
N GLU A 84 -10.04 2.48 -19.29
CA GLU A 84 -8.66 2.92 -19.12
C GLU A 84 -8.26 2.83 -17.66
N SER A 85 -7.06 2.34 -17.37
CA SER A 85 -6.54 2.31 -16.01
C SER A 85 -5.06 2.60 -16.01
N GLY A 86 -4.57 3.17 -14.91
CA GLY A 86 -3.17 3.56 -14.82
C GLY A 86 -2.63 3.66 -13.40
N TYR A 87 -1.32 3.55 -13.29
CA TYR A 87 -0.57 3.83 -12.07
C TYR A 87 0.61 4.71 -12.44
N ASN A 88 0.61 5.94 -11.94
CA ASN A 88 1.64 6.93 -12.23
C ASN A 88 2.83 6.87 -11.25
N GLY A 89 2.85 5.85 -10.38
CA GLY A 89 3.82 5.70 -9.30
C GLY A 89 3.46 6.44 -8.02
N ARG A 90 2.29 7.09 -7.93
CA ARG A 90 1.72 7.73 -6.73
C ARG A 90 0.29 7.24 -6.50
N SER A 91 -0.59 7.50 -7.46
CA SER A 91 -2.00 7.11 -7.43
C SER A 91 -2.30 6.11 -8.54
N ALA A 92 -3.16 5.15 -8.24
CA ALA A 92 -3.76 4.24 -9.21
C ALA A 92 -5.14 4.78 -9.56
N TRP A 93 -5.54 4.73 -10.82
CA TRP A 93 -6.79 5.30 -11.30
C TRP A 93 -7.41 4.41 -12.36
N VAL A 94 -8.71 4.57 -12.54
CA VAL A 94 -9.49 3.88 -13.56
C VAL A 94 -10.53 4.84 -14.11
N ARG A 95 -10.85 4.66 -15.38
CA ARG A 95 -11.92 5.32 -16.12
C ARG A 95 -12.69 4.22 -16.83
N ASP A 96 -13.97 4.13 -16.52
CA ASP A 96 -14.89 3.23 -17.19
C ASP A 96 -16.23 3.93 -17.40
N SER A 97 -17.04 3.43 -18.33
CA SER A 97 -18.33 4.02 -18.69
C SER A 97 -19.40 3.93 -17.59
N ARG A 98 -19.19 3.16 -16.51
CA ARG A 98 -20.17 2.93 -15.44
C ARG A 98 -19.97 3.90 -14.28
N GLU A 99 -18.74 4.00 -13.79
CA GLU A 99 -18.37 4.80 -12.61
C GLU A 99 -17.55 6.05 -12.96
N GLY A 100 -17.17 6.20 -14.23
CA GLY A 100 -16.35 7.31 -14.69
C GLY A 100 -14.90 7.23 -14.19
N LEU A 101 -14.23 8.37 -14.26
CA LEU A 101 -12.84 8.51 -13.85
C LEU A 101 -12.74 8.69 -12.32
N ARG A 102 -11.95 7.83 -11.65
CA ARG A 102 -11.74 7.86 -10.20
C ARG A 102 -10.36 7.36 -9.78
N THR A 103 -9.91 7.79 -8.61
CA THR A 103 -8.72 7.21 -7.98
C THR A 103 -9.09 5.90 -7.29
N LEU A 104 -8.35 4.83 -7.58
CA LEU A 104 -8.48 3.56 -6.86
C LEU A 104 -7.94 3.71 -5.44
N THR A 105 -8.64 3.13 -4.46
CA THR A 105 -8.24 3.15 -3.04
C THR A 105 -8.27 1.75 -2.44
N GLY A 106 -7.79 1.61 -1.20
CA GLY A 106 -7.85 0.35 -0.45
C GLY A 106 -7.25 -0.86 -1.21
N HIS A 107 -7.99 -1.97 -1.23
CA HIS A 107 -7.55 -3.21 -1.86
C HIS A 107 -7.37 -3.10 -3.37
N GLU A 108 -8.16 -2.28 -4.07
CA GLU A 108 -8.04 -2.07 -5.51
C GLU A 108 -6.72 -1.37 -5.85
N SER A 109 -6.41 -0.28 -5.14
CA SER A 109 -5.12 0.43 -5.27
C SER A 109 -3.94 -0.51 -5.00
N MET A 110 -3.98 -1.27 -3.90
CA MET A 110 -2.92 -2.21 -3.55
C MET A 110 -2.68 -3.26 -4.63
N ARG A 111 -3.75 -3.77 -5.24
CA ARG A 111 -3.67 -4.79 -6.29
C ARG A 111 -3.14 -4.22 -7.59
N PHE A 112 -3.63 -3.06 -8.00
CA PHE A 112 -3.15 -2.41 -9.21
C PHE A 112 -1.68 -1.99 -9.09
N GLN A 113 -1.23 -1.56 -7.91
CA GLN A 113 0.20 -1.34 -7.63
C GLN A 113 1.04 -2.62 -7.78
N ALA A 114 0.53 -3.76 -7.29
CA ALA A 114 1.22 -5.04 -7.40
C ALA A 114 1.31 -5.49 -8.86
N GLU A 115 0.23 -5.33 -9.63
CA GLU A 115 0.23 -5.57 -11.06
C GLU A 115 1.22 -4.65 -11.78
N ALA A 116 1.18 -3.35 -11.54
CA ALA A 116 2.10 -2.40 -12.16
C ALA A 116 3.58 -2.74 -11.90
N ALA A 117 3.93 -3.12 -10.66
CA ALA A 117 5.27 -3.60 -10.34
C ALA A 117 5.62 -4.90 -11.10
N PHE A 118 4.68 -5.85 -11.13
CA PHE A 118 4.85 -7.14 -11.79
C PHE A 118 4.96 -7.02 -13.33
N ARG A 119 4.13 -6.21 -13.99
CA ARG A 119 4.23 -5.95 -15.44
C ARG A 119 5.56 -5.28 -15.84
N ASN A 120 6.19 -4.56 -14.91
CA ASN A 120 7.46 -3.86 -15.14
C ASN A 120 8.71 -4.72 -14.88
N SER A 121 8.64 -5.66 -13.94
CA SER A 121 9.82 -6.40 -13.45
C SER A 121 9.63 -7.91 -13.36
N LEU A 122 8.43 -8.42 -13.63
CA LEU A 122 8.01 -9.79 -13.36
C LEU A 122 8.42 -10.19 -11.93
N TRP A 123 9.01 -11.37 -11.76
CA TRP A 123 9.53 -11.83 -10.48
C TRP A 123 10.96 -11.33 -10.18
N LEU A 124 11.62 -10.58 -11.07
CA LEU A 124 13.07 -10.34 -10.98
C LEU A 124 13.48 -9.59 -9.69
N ASN A 125 12.61 -8.72 -9.18
CA ASN A 125 12.86 -7.89 -8.02
C ASN A 125 12.26 -8.42 -6.71
N TYR A 126 11.66 -9.61 -6.71
CA TYR A 126 10.85 -10.10 -5.56
C TYR A 126 11.60 -10.06 -4.22
N LYS A 127 12.89 -10.43 -4.20
CA LYS A 127 13.71 -10.40 -2.97
C LYS A 127 13.97 -8.97 -2.49
N LYS A 128 14.24 -8.05 -3.43
CA LYS A 128 14.51 -6.64 -3.14
C LYS A 128 13.26 -5.95 -2.58
N GLU A 129 12.10 -6.35 -3.09
CA GLU A 129 10.76 -5.87 -2.70
C GLU A 129 10.18 -6.62 -1.49
N LYS A 130 10.97 -7.51 -0.87
CA LYS A 130 10.56 -8.30 0.31
C LYS A 130 9.39 -9.25 0.08
N SER A 131 9.03 -9.48 -1.17
CA SER A 131 8.04 -10.47 -1.59
C SER A 131 8.50 -11.90 -1.32
N ARG A 132 7.58 -12.85 -1.42
CA ARG A 132 7.81 -14.29 -1.31
C ARG A 132 7.32 -14.98 -2.58
N ILE A 133 8.04 -16.02 -3.00
CA ILE A 133 7.59 -16.91 -4.07
C ILE A 133 7.54 -18.30 -3.48
N VAL A 134 6.37 -18.94 -3.60
CA VAL A 134 6.13 -20.31 -3.14
C VAL A 134 5.54 -21.16 -4.25
N LYS A 135 5.69 -22.48 -4.15
CA LYS A 135 5.13 -23.41 -5.13
C LYS A 135 3.64 -23.60 -4.85
N GLY A 136 2.81 -23.51 -5.88
CA GLY A 136 1.38 -23.84 -5.81
C GLY A 136 1.05 -25.27 -6.24
N GLY A 137 2.04 -26.05 -6.70
CA GLY A 137 1.85 -27.39 -7.26
C GLY A 137 1.75 -27.37 -8.78
N LYS A 138 1.22 -28.46 -9.37
CA LYS A 138 0.92 -28.54 -10.80
C LYS A 138 -0.56 -28.31 -11.03
N ALA A 139 -0.92 -27.65 -12.12
CA ALA A 139 -2.30 -27.41 -12.52
C ALA A 139 -2.43 -27.49 -14.05
N ASP A 140 -3.65 -27.76 -14.53
CA ASP A 140 -3.97 -27.54 -15.94
C ASP A 140 -4.13 -26.04 -16.19
N ALA A 141 -3.49 -25.55 -17.25
CA ALA A 141 -3.65 -24.19 -17.75
C ALA A 141 -3.86 -24.23 -19.26
N GLY A 142 -5.13 -24.35 -19.66
CA GLY A 142 -5.52 -24.41 -21.07
C GLY A 142 -5.07 -25.71 -21.75
N GLY A 143 -5.27 -26.86 -21.08
CA GLY A 143 -4.92 -28.18 -21.61
C GLY A 143 -3.42 -28.53 -21.51
N ARG A 144 -2.63 -27.68 -20.84
CA ARG A 144 -1.19 -27.88 -20.61
C ARG A 144 -0.91 -28.04 -19.13
N VAL A 145 -0.11 -29.05 -18.79
CA VAL A 145 0.36 -29.24 -17.41
C VAL A 145 1.39 -28.17 -17.08
N ALA A 146 1.03 -27.28 -16.16
CA ALA A 146 1.86 -26.17 -15.74
C ALA A 146 2.34 -26.33 -14.29
N ASP A 147 3.60 -25.95 -14.03
CA ASP A 147 4.09 -25.72 -12.68
C ASP A 147 3.65 -24.33 -12.21
N THR A 148 3.09 -24.24 -11.01
CA THR A 148 2.53 -22.99 -10.49
C THR A 148 3.41 -22.38 -9.40
N LEU A 149 3.58 -21.06 -9.45
CA LEU A 149 4.22 -20.27 -8.40
C LEU A 149 3.29 -19.15 -7.94
N ILE A 150 3.28 -18.87 -6.65
CA ILE A 150 2.52 -17.77 -6.04
C ILE A 150 3.54 -16.73 -5.54
N LEU A 151 3.49 -15.53 -6.11
CA LEU A 151 4.26 -14.36 -5.71
C LEU A 151 3.41 -13.48 -4.79
N THR A 152 3.77 -13.39 -3.51
CA THR A 152 3.09 -12.51 -2.54
C THR A 152 3.97 -11.33 -2.15
N ASN A 153 3.47 -10.11 -2.33
CA ASN A 153 4.20 -8.89 -1.93
C ASN A 153 4.17 -8.67 -0.41
N SER A 154 4.94 -7.68 0.08
CA SER A 154 4.99 -7.37 1.52
C SER A 154 3.67 -6.88 2.11
N LYS A 155 2.73 -6.42 1.27
CA LYS A 155 1.37 -5.98 1.64
C LYS A 155 0.33 -7.13 1.60
N GLY A 156 0.74 -8.35 1.23
CA GLY A 156 -0.14 -9.53 1.20
C GLY A 156 -0.90 -9.74 -0.11
N THR A 157 -0.66 -8.94 -1.15
CA THR A 157 -1.23 -9.18 -2.49
C THR A 157 -0.47 -10.31 -3.17
N SER A 158 -1.21 -11.31 -3.66
CA SER A 158 -0.65 -12.50 -4.32
C SER A 158 -0.94 -12.47 -5.82
N ILE A 159 0.04 -12.85 -6.64
CA ILE A 159 -0.11 -13.11 -8.09
C ILE A 159 0.28 -14.57 -8.31
N LYS A 160 -0.56 -15.34 -8.99
CA LYS A 160 -0.29 -16.74 -9.30
C LYS A 160 0.10 -16.87 -10.77
N ILE A 161 1.19 -17.59 -11.01
CA ILE A 161 1.85 -17.67 -12.32
C ILE A 161 2.01 -19.15 -12.67
N PHE A 162 1.63 -19.51 -13.89
CA PHE A 162 1.64 -20.87 -14.40
C PHE A 162 2.71 -20.95 -15.48
N PHE A 163 3.67 -21.84 -15.29
CA PHE A 163 4.78 -22.07 -16.19
C PHE A 163 4.58 -23.40 -16.90
N ASP A 164 4.57 -23.37 -18.22
CA ASP A 164 4.47 -24.56 -19.05
C ASP A 164 5.58 -25.56 -18.70
N GLY A 165 5.19 -26.81 -18.39
CA GLY A 165 6.12 -27.82 -17.89
C GLY A 165 7.23 -28.17 -18.88
N GLU A 166 6.98 -28.05 -20.18
CA GLU A 166 7.91 -28.43 -21.25
C GLU A 166 8.82 -27.27 -21.65
N THR A 167 8.24 -26.14 -22.04
CA THR A 167 8.95 -24.97 -22.55
C THR A 167 9.46 -24.05 -21.44
N GLY A 168 8.79 -24.04 -20.28
CA GLY A 168 9.06 -23.11 -19.19
C GLY A 168 8.46 -21.70 -19.36
N LEU A 169 7.74 -21.43 -20.45
CA LEU A 169 7.09 -20.13 -20.67
C LEU A 169 5.99 -19.87 -19.64
N PRO A 170 5.81 -18.62 -19.15
CA PRO A 170 4.66 -18.27 -18.34
C PRO A 170 3.41 -18.23 -19.23
N ILE A 171 2.54 -19.23 -19.12
CA ILE A 171 1.39 -19.41 -20.02
C ILE A 171 0.06 -18.94 -19.41
N ARG A 172 0.01 -18.73 -18.09
CA ARG A 172 -1.13 -18.09 -17.43
C ARG A 172 -0.67 -17.24 -16.26
N GLU A 173 -1.33 -16.11 -16.05
CA GLU A 173 -1.23 -15.28 -14.85
C GLU A 173 -2.62 -15.06 -14.26
N GLU A 174 -2.73 -15.18 -12.95
CA GLU A 174 -3.94 -14.92 -12.17
C GLU A 174 -3.66 -13.79 -11.20
N PHE A 175 -4.40 -12.69 -11.38
CA PHE A 175 -4.41 -11.55 -10.47
C PHE A 175 -5.69 -11.62 -9.64
N PRO A 176 -5.65 -11.25 -8.35
CA PRO A 176 -6.89 -11.03 -7.62
C PRO A 176 -7.73 -10.02 -8.41
N GLY A 177 -9.03 -10.30 -8.51
CA GLY A 177 -10.13 -9.55 -9.15
C GLY A 177 -11.10 -9.00 -8.08
N THR A 178 -11.79 -7.88 -8.34
CA THR A 178 -12.81 -7.36 -7.39
C THR A 178 -13.87 -8.42 -7.12
N GLU A 179 -14.25 -9.13 -8.18
CA GLU A 179 -15.13 -10.29 -8.18
C GLU A 179 -14.33 -11.54 -8.58
N GLY A 180 -13.48 -12.04 -7.67
CA GLY A 180 -12.73 -13.29 -7.89
C GLY A 180 -11.31 -13.09 -8.43
N VAL A 181 -11.01 -13.65 -9.61
CA VAL A 181 -9.67 -13.65 -10.20
C VAL A 181 -9.77 -13.19 -11.65
N THR A 182 -8.88 -12.29 -12.06
CA THR A 182 -8.65 -11.97 -13.47
C THR A 182 -7.52 -12.86 -13.97
N ALA A 183 -7.80 -13.69 -14.97
CA ALA A 183 -6.80 -14.58 -15.56
C ALA A 183 -6.40 -14.12 -16.97
N TYR A 184 -5.12 -14.25 -17.29
CA TYR A 184 -4.56 -13.95 -18.60
C TYR A 184 -3.83 -15.20 -19.11
N ASP A 185 -4.36 -15.84 -20.13
CA ASP A 185 -3.74 -16.96 -20.84
C ASP A 185 -2.92 -16.47 -22.02
N TYR A 186 -1.65 -16.86 -22.07
CA TYR A 186 -0.71 -16.42 -23.08
C TYR A 186 -0.40 -17.53 -24.09
N SER A 187 -0.41 -17.13 -25.36
CA SER A 187 0.02 -17.96 -26.48
C SER A 187 0.77 -17.13 -27.52
N ASP A 188 1.24 -17.79 -28.58
CA ASP A 188 1.97 -17.17 -29.68
C ASP A 188 3.18 -16.32 -29.22
N PHE A 189 4.12 -16.98 -28.53
CA PHE A 189 5.33 -16.30 -28.07
C PHE A 189 6.29 -16.08 -29.24
N ARG A 190 6.48 -14.81 -29.60
CA ARG A 190 7.40 -14.39 -30.67
C ARG A 190 8.61 -13.67 -30.10
N SER A 191 9.69 -13.64 -30.88
CA SER A 191 10.89 -12.89 -30.53
C SER A 191 10.62 -11.39 -30.67
N VAL A 192 10.93 -10.62 -29.63
CA VAL A 192 10.87 -9.14 -29.61
C VAL A 192 12.17 -8.64 -28.99
N GLY A 193 13.03 -8.03 -29.82
CA GLY A 193 14.40 -7.71 -29.43
C GLY A 193 15.16 -8.97 -29.00
N ALA A 194 15.77 -8.93 -27.81
CA ALA A 194 16.52 -10.06 -27.24
C ALA A 194 15.66 -11.04 -26.42
N GLY A 195 14.35 -10.78 -26.28
CA GLY A 195 13.43 -11.57 -25.47
C GLY A 195 12.31 -12.23 -26.26
N LYS A 196 11.44 -12.95 -25.56
CA LYS A 196 10.16 -13.44 -26.11
C LYS A 196 8.97 -12.80 -25.40
N MET A 197 7.92 -12.49 -26.15
CA MET A 197 6.66 -11.94 -25.62
C MET A 197 5.45 -12.60 -26.32
N PRO A 198 4.32 -12.75 -25.62
CA PRO A 198 3.10 -13.29 -26.22
C PRO A 198 2.47 -12.28 -27.17
N PHE A 199 1.95 -12.76 -28.31
CA PHE A 199 1.18 -11.97 -29.28
C PHE A 199 -0.32 -12.28 -29.25
N ALA A 200 -0.74 -13.29 -28.48
CA ALA A 200 -2.14 -13.60 -28.23
C ALA A 200 -2.39 -13.78 -26.73
N VAL A 201 -3.47 -13.16 -26.24
CA VAL A 201 -3.90 -13.24 -24.84
C VAL A 201 -5.39 -13.56 -24.78
N THR A 202 -5.78 -14.54 -23.98
CA THR A 202 -7.18 -14.72 -23.58
C THR A 202 -7.34 -14.19 -22.15
N MET A 203 -8.11 -13.12 -21.99
CA MET A 203 -8.39 -12.49 -20.71
C MET A 203 -9.75 -12.96 -20.19
N HIS A 204 -9.77 -13.52 -18.98
CA HIS A 204 -10.96 -13.90 -18.25
C HIS A 204 -11.24 -12.86 -17.17
N LEU A 205 -12.36 -12.13 -17.30
CA LEU A 205 -12.75 -11.05 -16.40
C LEU A 205 -14.21 -11.25 -15.95
N GLY A 206 -14.39 -11.79 -14.75
CA GLY A 206 -15.70 -12.26 -14.30
C GLY A 206 -16.21 -13.37 -15.23
N ASP A 207 -17.45 -13.26 -15.70
CA ASP A 207 -18.05 -14.20 -16.65
C ASP A 207 -17.69 -13.90 -18.12
N GLU A 208 -16.99 -12.79 -18.37
CA GLU A 208 -16.64 -12.36 -19.72
C GLU A 208 -15.25 -12.85 -20.14
N ILE A 209 -15.13 -13.23 -21.40
CA ILE A 209 -13.87 -13.66 -22.02
C ILE A 209 -13.55 -12.72 -23.18
N TYR A 210 -12.33 -12.20 -23.17
CA TYR A 210 -11.81 -11.33 -24.22
C TYR A 210 -10.60 -11.98 -24.89
N LYS A 211 -10.51 -11.91 -26.20
CA LYS A 211 -9.28 -12.23 -26.95
C LYS A 211 -8.56 -10.95 -27.30
N ILE A 212 -7.29 -10.86 -26.97
CA ILE A 212 -6.43 -9.73 -27.32
C ILE A 212 -5.38 -10.25 -28.31
N GLU A 213 -5.35 -9.67 -29.50
CA GLU A 213 -4.34 -9.95 -30.52
C GLU A 213 -3.43 -8.74 -30.62
N ILE A 214 -2.14 -8.94 -30.39
CA ILE A 214 -1.16 -7.86 -30.33
C ILE A 214 -0.56 -7.68 -31.73
N ASP A 215 -0.72 -6.49 -32.29
CA ASP A 215 -0.17 -6.12 -33.60
C ASP A 215 1.32 -5.76 -33.48
N SER A 216 1.67 -5.01 -32.43
CA SER A 216 3.03 -4.50 -32.22
C SER A 216 3.45 -4.49 -30.76
N ILE A 217 4.76 -4.67 -30.55
CA ILE A 217 5.41 -4.54 -29.25
C ILE A 217 6.70 -3.74 -29.43
N ASP A 218 6.74 -2.54 -28.87
CA ASP A 218 7.92 -1.69 -28.84
C ASP A 218 8.57 -1.75 -27.46
N ILE A 219 9.88 -1.97 -27.42
CA ILE A 219 10.66 -2.08 -26.18
C ILE A 219 11.63 -0.90 -26.09
N ASN A 220 11.73 -0.32 -24.90
CA ASN A 220 12.62 0.78 -24.57
C ASN A 220 12.38 2.10 -25.32
N GLN A 221 11.27 2.22 -26.04
CA GLN A 221 10.72 3.54 -26.36
C GLN A 221 10.30 4.19 -25.04
N LYS A 222 10.74 5.44 -24.80
CA LYS A 222 10.49 6.13 -23.54
C LYS A 222 9.13 6.85 -23.62
N PRO A 223 8.06 6.34 -22.98
CA PRO A 223 6.82 7.10 -22.87
C PRO A 223 7.02 8.36 -22.02
N LEU A 224 6.18 9.37 -22.22
CA LEU A 224 6.18 10.53 -21.35
C LEU A 224 5.60 10.13 -20.01
N ARG A 225 6.15 10.67 -18.91
CA ARG A 225 5.63 10.39 -17.56
C ARG A 225 4.16 10.83 -17.42
N SER A 226 3.78 11.91 -18.09
CA SER A 226 2.42 12.44 -18.15
C SER A 226 1.42 11.49 -18.79
N ASP A 227 1.86 10.53 -19.61
CA ASP A 227 0.96 9.57 -20.26
C ASP A 227 0.26 8.66 -19.23
N PHE A 228 0.85 8.52 -18.04
CA PHE A 228 0.35 7.72 -16.93
C PHE A 228 -0.42 8.52 -15.89
N ASP A 229 -0.35 9.85 -15.94
CA ASP A 229 -0.97 10.70 -14.93
C ASP A 229 -2.49 10.57 -14.94
N PHE A 230 -3.10 10.97 -13.82
CA PHE A 230 -4.55 11.01 -13.71
C PHE A 230 -5.11 11.91 -14.82
N PRO A 231 -5.99 11.40 -15.71
CA PRO A 231 -6.50 12.17 -16.83
C PRO A 231 -7.26 13.44 -16.38
N LYS A 232 -7.11 14.54 -17.11
CA LYS A 232 -7.92 15.75 -16.90
C LYS A 232 -9.13 15.69 -17.82
N PHE A 233 -10.33 15.60 -17.25
CA PHE A 233 -11.59 15.49 -18.00
C PHE A 233 -12.60 16.59 -17.70
N ASN A 234 -12.45 17.31 -16.59
CA ASN A 234 -13.42 18.30 -16.16
C ASN A 234 -12.69 19.62 -15.84
N ASP A 235 -13.27 20.72 -16.28
CA ASP A 235 -12.76 22.09 -16.08
C ASP A 235 -13.39 22.77 -14.85
N ASP A 236 -14.11 22.00 -14.03
CA ASP A 236 -14.66 22.50 -12.76
C ASP A 236 -13.54 23.19 -11.96
N PRO A 237 -13.75 24.46 -11.55
CA PRO A 237 -12.73 25.20 -10.85
C PRO A 237 -12.41 24.51 -9.52
N LEU A 238 -11.12 24.23 -9.34
CA LEU A 238 -10.58 23.79 -8.06
C LEU A 238 -10.29 25.00 -7.18
N PRO A 239 -10.36 24.87 -5.85
CA PRO A 239 -9.94 25.94 -4.96
C PRO A 239 -8.46 26.30 -5.19
N GLU A 240 -8.11 27.55 -4.94
CA GLU A 240 -6.71 27.98 -4.99
C GLU A 240 -5.93 27.22 -3.90
N ILE A 241 -4.84 26.57 -4.32
CA ILE A 241 -4.13 25.59 -3.49
C ILE A 241 -3.53 26.25 -2.25
N ARG A 242 -2.98 27.47 -2.33
CA ARG A 242 -2.41 28.14 -1.15
C ARG A 242 -3.49 28.45 -0.12
N SER A 243 -4.66 28.93 -0.55
CA SER A 243 -5.82 29.15 0.31
C SER A 243 -6.28 27.85 0.94
N LEU A 244 -6.43 26.77 0.15
CA LEU A 244 -6.82 25.46 0.68
C LEU A 244 -5.86 24.96 1.76
N LEU A 245 -4.55 25.14 1.58
CA LEU A 245 -3.55 24.74 2.57
C LEU A 245 -3.55 25.63 3.81
N ALA A 246 -3.90 26.91 3.68
CA ALA A 246 -4.07 27.81 4.83
C ALA A 246 -5.29 27.39 5.65
N ASP A 247 -6.44 27.17 4.99
CA ASP A 247 -7.67 26.70 5.64
C ASP A 247 -7.47 25.34 6.32
N LEU A 248 -6.74 24.41 5.67
CA LEU A 248 -6.39 23.12 6.25
C LEU A 248 -5.58 23.29 7.54
N GLN A 249 -4.59 24.18 7.55
CA GLN A 249 -3.76 24.42 8.73
C GLN A 249 -4.56 25.06 9.87
N GLU A 250 -5.40 26.06 9.57
CA GLU A 250 -6.28 26.69 10.57
C GLU A 250 -7.22 25.66 11.19
N ASN A 251 -7.79 24.78 10.36
CA ASN A 251 -8.65 23.72 10.88
C ASN A 251 -7.87 22.65 11.67
N GLU A 252 -6.65 22.28 11.27
CA GLU A 252 -5.79 21.36 12.06
C GLU A 252 -5.60 21.88 13.49
N ASP A 253 -5.40 23.19 13.65
CA ASP A 253 -5.28 23.83 14.97
C ASP A 253 -6.58 23.73 15.78
N HIS A 254 -7.75 23.93 15.14
CA HIS A 254 -9.05 23.79 15.81
C HIS A 254 -9.38 22.34 16.20
N VAL A 255 -9.00 21.38 15.35
CA VAL A 255 -9.17 19.95 15.61
C VAL A 255 -8.41 19.51 16.86
N GLU A 256 -7.20 20.04 17.09
CA GLU A 256 -6.44 19.76 18.31
C GLU A 256 -7.19 20.16 19.59
N GLU A 257 -7.96 21.25 19.57
CA GLU A 257 -8.77 21.69 20.71
C GLU A 257 -9.96 20.76 20.96
N ILE A 258 -10.62 20.29 19.88
CA ILE A 258 -11.76 19.38 20.00
C ILE A 258 -11.32 17.99 20.47
N LEU A 259 -10.15 17.52 20.03
CA LEU A 259 -9.61 16.19 20.36
C LEU A 259 -9.49 15.93 21.87
N ASP A 260 -9.30 16.96 22.69
CA ASP A 260 -9.25 16.87 24.16
C ASP A 260 -10.59 16.46 24.79
N THR A 261 -11.67 16.52 24.04
CA THR A 261 -13.00 16.06 24.46
C THR A 261 -13.32 14.64 24.00
N TYR A 262 -12.37 13.95 23.36
CA TYR A 262 -12.57 12.61 22.82
C TYR A 262 -11.74 11.53 23.53
N SER A 263 -12.33 10.34 23.66
CA SER A 263 -11.61 9.09 23.87
C SER A 263 -12.02 8.08 22.80
N TYR A 264 -11.11 7.18 22.43
CA TYR A 264 -11.40 6.10 21.50
C TYR A 264 -10.48 4.91 21.74
N LEU A 265 -10.84 3.77 21.16
CA LEU A 265 -10.02 2.56 21.20
C LEU A 265 -9.16 2.46 19.95
N GLN A 266 -7.90 2.05 20.11
CA GLN A 266 -6.96 1.82 19.04
C GLN A 266 -6.43 0.38 19.11
N LYS A 267 -6.84 -0.48 18.17
CA LYS A 267 -6.33 -1.85 18.03
C LYS A 267 -5.19 -1.89 17.02
N ILE A 268 -4.01 -2.26 17.49
CA ILE A 268 -2.80 -2.46 16.68
C ILE A 268 -2.65 -3.95 16.39
N ILE A 269 -2.73 -4.32 15.12
CA ILE A 269 -2.63 -5.69 14.62
C ILE A 269 -1.27 -5.84 13.94
N ARG A 270 -0.39 -6.67 14.49
CA ARG A 270 0.93 -6.98 13.90
C ARG A 270 0.79 -8.15 12.94
N ARG A 271 1.31 -7.99 11.72
CA ARG A 271 1.27 -9.02 10.68
C ARG A 271 2.68 -9.43 10.27
N LYS A 272 2.83 -10.68 9.81
CA LYS A 272 4.08 -11.18 9.24
C LYS A 272 3.82 -12.05 8.02
N LEU A 273 4.58 -11.79 6.96
CA LEU A 273 4.57 -12.62 5.76
C LEU A 273 5.34 -13.92 6.05
N GLY A 274 4.62 -15.03 6.07
CA GLY A 274 5.17 -16.36 6.33
C GLY A 274 6.15 -16.84 5.25
N LYS A 275 6.88 -17.90 5.54
CA LYS A 275 7.75 -18.56 4.54
C LYS A 275 6.93 -19.19 3.40
N ASP A 276 5.68 -19.52 3.69
CA ASP A 276 4.65 -20.01 2.78
C ASP A 276 3.97 -18.89 1.97
N GLY A 277 4.42 -17.63 2.11
CA GLY A 277 3.89 -16.51 1.33
C GLY A 277 2.51 -16.03 1.78
N ILE A 278 2.03 -16.44 2.96
CA ILE A 278 0.74 -15.98 3.50
C ILE A 278 1.01 -14.94 4.60
N LEU A 279 0.37 -13.77 4.48
CA LEU A 279 0.42 -12.71 5.49
C LEU A 279 -0.54 -13.07 6.63
N ARG A 280 -0.02 -13.22 7.86
CA ARG A 280 -0.83 -13.59 9.03
C ARG A 280 -0.67 -12.58 10.15
N GLU A 281 -1.75 -12.39 10.92
CA GLU A 281 -1.67 -11.76 12.23
C GLU A 281 -0.76 -12.61 13.14
N THR A 282 0.14 -11.94 13.84
CA THR A 282 1.04 -12.55 14.82
C THR A 282 0.77 -12.08 16.24
N GLY A 283 -0.10 -11.10 16.40
CA GLY A 283 -0.55 -10.59 17.69
C GLY A 283 -1.24 -9.24 17.54
N SER A 284 -2.01 -8.88 18.55
CA SER A 284 -2.71 -7.61 18.62
C SER A 284 -2.69 -7.02 20.02
N GLU A 285 -2.76 -5.70 20.10
CA GLU A 285 -2.91 -4.95 21.35
C GLU A 285 -3.99 -3.88 21.13
N THR A 286 -4.92 -3.75 22.08
CA THR A 286 -5.90 -2.67 22.07
C THR A 286 -5.57 -1.69 23.18
N TYR A 287 -5.53 -0.42 22.83
CA TYR A 287 -5.27 0.67 23.75
C TYR A 287 -6.47 1.61 23.81
N GLN A 288 -6.79 2.12 25.00
CA GLN A 288 -7.63 3.28 25.18
C GLN A 288 -6.78 4.54 24.95
N MET A 289 -7.25 5.40 24.06
CA MET A 289 -6.66 6.71 23.75
C MET A 289 -7.46 7.79 24.46
N SER A 290 -6.77 8.65 25.18
CA SER A 290 -7.34 9.86 25.80
C SER A 290 -6.41 11.04 25.51
N PHE A 291 -6.89 12.27 25.71
CA PHE A 291 -6.12 13.47 25.41
C PHE A 291 -6.20 14.47 26.57
N TYR A 292 -5.11 15.22 26.76
CA TYR A 292 -5.02 16.30 27.72
C TYR A 292 -4.14 17.43 27.16
N LYS A 293 -4.75 18.60 26.91
CA LYS A 293 -4.10 19.77 26.31
C LYS A 293 -3.36 19.44 25.00
N GLY A 294 -4.01 18.68 24.12
CA GLY A 294 -3.49 18.19 22.83
C GLY A 294 -2.51 17.01 22.94
N TYR A 295 -2.10 16.60 24.14
CA TYR A 295 -1.21 15.47 24.35
C TYR A 295 -1.99 14.18 24.53
N ARG A 296 -1.63 13.14 23.77
CA ARG A 296 -2.22 11.81 23.88
C ARG A 296 -1.69 11.06 25.10
N ILE A 297 -2.60 10.46 25.85
CA ILE A 297 -2.35 9.47 26.90
C ILE A 297 -2.81 8.11 26.37
N THR A 298 -2.01 7.07 26.63
CA THR A 298 -2.28 5.71 26.15
C THR A 298 -2.36 4.72 27.31
N ARG A 299 -3.41 3.89 27.33
CA ARG A 299 -3.58 2.82 28.31
C ARG A 299 -3.83 1.51 27.59
N LEU A 300 -3.02 0.49 27.87
CA LEU A 300 -3.23 -0.85 27.32
C LEU A 300 -4.42 -1.53 28.03
N ILE A 301 -5.32 -2.14 27.27
CA ILE A 301 -6.54 -2.76 27.83
C ILE A 301 -6.78 -4.20 27.33
N GLU A 302 -6.17 -4.59 26.21
CA GLU A 302 -6.33 -5.93 25.62
C GLU A 302 -5.01 -6.39 25.00
N LYS A 303 -4.71 -7.70 25.14
CA LYS A 303 -3.64 -8.39 24.39
C LYS A 303 -4.24 -9.60 23.68
N ASN A 304 -4.01 -9.69 22.38
CA ASN A 304 -4.41 -10.81 21.51
C ASN A 304 -5.90 -11.19 21.59
N GLY A 305 -6.80 -10.20 21.69
CA GLY A 305 -8.24 -10.47 21.78
C GLY A 305 -8.77 -10.70 23.19
N SER A 306 -7.89 -10.74 24.20
CA SER A 306 -8.27 -11.01 25.59
C SER A 306 -7.97 -9.80 26.50
N PRO A 307 -8.86 -9.49 27.47
CA PRO A 307 -8.59 -8.51 28.52
C PRO A 307 -7.29 -8.80 29.26
N LEU A 308 -6.67 -7.76 29.83
CA LEU A 308 -5.49 -7.90 30.66
C LEU A 308 -5.78 -8.67 31.96
N SER A 309 -4.75 -9.35 32.49
CA SER A 309 -4.80 -9.86 33.85
C SER A 309 -4.83 -8.70 34.86
N ALA A 310 -5.29 -8.94 36.10
CA ALA A 310 -5.33 -7.88 37.12
C ALA A 310 -3.97 -7.20 37.34
N SER A 311 -2.88 -7.98 37.39
CA SER A 311 -1.53 -7.45 37.51
C SER A 311 -1.08 -6.66 36.28
N ASP A 312 -1.39 -7.14 35.07
CA ASP A 312 -1.08 -6.40 33.83
C ASP A 312 -1.89 -5.09 33.75
N GLN A 313 -3.11 -5.08 34.28
CA GLN A 313 -3.96 -3.91 34.32
C GLN A 313 -3.39 -2.85 35.26
N GLU A 314 -2.99 -3.21 36.48
CA GLU A 314 -2.32 -2.30 37.41
C GLU A 314 -1.03 -1.70 36.81
N ASP A 315 -0.27 -2.51 36.07
CA ASP A 315 0.92 -2.07 35.36
C ASP A 315 0.60 -1.07 34.26
N ALA A 316 -0.41 -1.34 33.42
CA ALA A 316 -0.88 -0.45 32.37
C ALA A 316 -1.39 0.89 32.93
N ASP A 317 -2.10 0.86 34.05
CA ASP A 317 -2.65 2.04 34.72
C ASP A 317 -1.53 2.93 35.27
N ARG A 318 -0.53 2.30 35.90
CA ARG A 318 0.66 2.98 36.40
C ARG A 318 1.50 3.58 35.26
N GLU A 319 1.58 2.93 34.11
CA GLU A 319 2.26 3.47 32.93
C GLU A 319 1.55 4.68 32.35
N ALA A 320 0.22 4.60 32.19
CA ALA A 320 -0.60 5.72 31.76
C ALA A 320 -0.49 6.92 32.73
N GLN A 321 -0.45 6.66 34.05
CA GLN A 321 -0.32 7.72 35.06
C GLN A 321 1.05 8.41 34.95
N LYS A 322 2.11 7.64 34.71
CA LYS A 322 3.45 8.21 34.44
C LYS A 322 3.50 9.01 33.15
N GLU A 323 2.74 8.62 32.12
CA GLU A 323 2.63 9.40 30.88
C GLU A 323 1.93 10.74 31.13
N ALA A 324 0.80 10.71 31.84
CA ALA A 324 0.07 11.87 32.32
C ALA A 324 0.95 12.87 33.09
N GLU A 325 1.68 12.41 34.12
CA GLU A 325 2.60 13.26 34.90
C GLU A 325 3.72 13.88 34.04
N LYS A 326 4.23 13.14 33.04
CA LYS A 326 5.24 13.66 32.11
C LYS A 326 4.67 14.75 31.22
N ILE A 327 3.42 14.59 30.78
CA ILE A 327 2.70 15.59 29.98
C ILE A 327 2.51 16.86 30.81
N GLU A 328 2.03 16.76 32.06
CA GLU A 328 1.87 17.91 32.95
C GLU A 328 3.18 18.67 33.17
N LYS A 329 4.29 17.95 33.41
CA LYS A 329 5.62 18.55 33.55
C LYS A 329 6.08 19.26 32.27
N LYS A 330 5.78 18.70 31.08
CA LYS A 330 6.09 19.32 29.79
C LYS A 330 5.29 20.60 29.58
N ILE A 331 3.99 20.57 29.83
CA ILE A 331 3.10 21.73 29.72
C ILE A 331 3.57 22.83 30.65
N ALA A 332 3.79 22.53 31.93
CA ALA A 332 4.27 23.51 32.91
C ALA A 332 5.64 24.11 32.55
N LYS A 333 6.52 23.32 31.91
CA LYS A 333 7.80 23.82 31.40
C LYS A 333 7.59 24.75 30.20
N ALA A 334 6.78 24.35 29.21
CA ALA A 334 6.49 25.15 28.02
C ALA A 334 5.78 26.46 28.37
N GLU A 335 4.83 26.45 29.31
CA GLU A 335 4.17 27.66 29.81
C GLU A 335 5.18 28.63 30.46
N LYS A 336 6.16 28.11 31.22
CA LYS A 336 7.24 28.92 31.80
C LYS A 336 8.23 29.47 30.76
N GLU A 337 8.50 28.71 29.70
CA GLU A 337 9.41 29.11 28.62
C GLU A 337 8.74 30.12 27.66
N ASN A 338 7.48 29.90 27.28
CA ASN A 338 6.69 30.84 26.48
C ASN A 338 6.40 32.15 27.22
N ALA A 339 6.33 32.16 28.55
CA ALA A 339 6.28 33.40 29.33
C ALA A 339 7.60 34.22 29.26
N ARG A 340 8.70 33.63 28.77
CA ARG A 340 10.04 34.24 28.66
C ARG A 340 10.46 34.54 27.20
N SER A 341 9.76 34.01 26.20
CA SER A 341 10.04 34.23 24.78
C SER A 341 8.74 34.49 24.00
N HIS A 342 8.70 35.56 23.20
CA HIS A 342 7.55 35.94 22.35
C HIS A 342 7.30 35.01 21.14
N ASP A 343 7.96 33.86 21.08
CA ASP A 343 7.88 32.92 19.96
C ASP A 343 7.09 31.69 20.39
N SER A 344 5.78 31.71 20.14
CA SER A 344 4.80 30.73 20.61
C SER A 344 4.81 29.39 19.86
N ASP A 345 5.79 29.16 18.98
CA ASP A 345 5.78 28.09 17.98
C ASP A 345 6.41 26.76 18.47
N ASP A 346 6.99 26.73 19.68
CA ASP A 346 7.69 25.57 20.24
C ASP A 346 6.87 24.75 21.26
N ARG A 347 5.54 24.75 21.16
CA ARG A 347 4.66 23.86 21.96
C ARG A 347 4.72 22.38 21.55
N GLY A 348 5.84 21.91 20.98
CA GLY A 348 5.98 20.53 20.51
C GLY A 348 4.90 20.13 19.49
N ARG A 349 4.36 21.11 18.73
CA ARG A 349 3.31 20.89 17.73
C ARG A 349 3.74 19.78 16.77
N ARG A 350 2.82 18.85 16.49
CA ARG A 350 2.96 17.89 15.39
C ARG A 350 3.21 18.68 14.11
N ILE A 351 4.07 18.17 13.23
CA ILE A 351 4.24 18.81 11.92
C ILE A 351 2.90 18.74 11.19
N SER A 352 2.38 19.92 10.85
CA SER A 352 1.15 20.11 10.10
C SER A 352 1.23 19.43 8.74
N ILE A 353 0.15 18.78 8.29
CA ILE A 353 0.11 18.19 6.96
C ILE A 353 0.19 19.30 5.90
N ALA A 354 -0.40 20.46 6.17
CA ALA A 354 -0.26 21.63 5.31
C ALA A 354 1.21 22.08 5.16
N GLU A 355 2.01 22.03 6.22
CA GLU A 355 3.46 22.34 6.15
C GLU A 355 4.20 21.35 5.23
N VAL A 356 3.87 20.06 5.33
CA VAL A 356 4.42 19.01 4.45
C VAL A 356 4.02 19.27 2.98
N LEU A 357 2.75 19.60 2.73
CA LEU A 357 2.26 19.87 1.37
C LEU A 357 2.87 21.14 0.77
N ARG A 358 3.05 22.21 1.56
CA ARG A 358 3.78 23.43 1.15
C ARG A 358 5.23 23.15 0.77
N ALA A 359 5.86 22.15 1.42
CA ALA A 359 7.21 21.70 1.11
C ALA A 359 7.29 20.67 -0.04
N SER A 360 6.16 20.30 -0.66
CA SER A 360 6.08 19.27 -1.69
C SER A 360 5.77 19.85 -3.07
N ASN A 361 6.03 19.07 -4.12
CA ASN A 361 5.44 19.32 -5.43
C ASN A 361 4.03 18.71 -5.44
N LEU A 362 3.02 19.52 -5.74
CA LEU A 362 1.62 19.07 -5.86
C LEU A 362 1.28 18.88 -7.34
N LEU A 363 0.71 17.73 -7.65
CA LEU A 363 0.48 17.24 -9.01
C LEU A 363 -0.94 16.70 -9.13
N ASN A 364 -1.46 16.65 -10.36
CA ASN A 364 -2.75 16.04 -10.69
C ASN A 364 -3.91 16.50 -9.78
N PRO A 365 -4.09 17.83 -9.58
CA PRO A 365 -5.15 18.36 -8.75
C PRO A 365 -6.51 17.99 -9.33
N ARG A 366 -7.43 17.53 -8.49
CA ARG A 366 -8.75 17.06 -8.94
C ARG A 366 -9.77 17.06 -7.81
N ARG A 367 -11.05 17.17 -8.17
CA ARG A 367 -12.19 16.99 -7.27
C ARG A 367 -12.72 15.58 -7.44
N GLU A 368 -12.91 14.86 -6.33
CA GLU A 368 -13.48 13.51 -6.32
C GLU A 368 -14.56 13.38 -5.25
N ARG A 369 -15.29 12.26 -5.26
CA ARG A 369 -16.18 11.86 -4.18
C ARG A 369 -15.50 10.76 -3.35
N PHE A 370 -15.36 10.98 -2.05
CA PHE A 370 -14.88 9.98 -1.10
C PHE A 370 -15.89 9.81 0.02
N ARG A 371 -16.44 8.60 0.18
CA ARG A 371 -17.49 8.27 1.17
C ARG A 371 -18.67 9.26 1.16
N GLY A 372 -19.13 9.61 -0.05
CA GLY A 372 -20.27 10.51 -0.27
C GLY A 372 -19.96 12.00 -0.17
N ARG A 373 -18.73 12.41 0.16
CA ARG A 373 -18.33 13.81 0.32
C ARG A 373 -17.40 14.28 -0.77
N ASP A 374 -17.51 15.54 -1.15
CA ASP A 374 -16.58 16.18 -2.07
C ASP A 374 -15.21 16.36 -1.38
N VAL A 375 -14.18 15.90 -2.06
CA VAL A 375 -12.80 15.99 -1.61
C VAL A 375 -11.93 16.57 -2.71
N ILE A 376 -10.94 17.37 -2.33
CA ILE A 376 -9.87 17.79 -3.22
C ILE A 376 -8.71 16.82 -3.06
N VAL A 377 -8.26 16.28 -4.19
CA VAL A 377 -7.22 15.25 -4.27
C VAL A 377 -6.02 15.80 -5.02
N PHE A 378 -4.83 15.52 -4.49
CA PHE A 378 -3.58 15.81 -5.18
C PHE A 378 -2.64 14.64 -5.02
N ASP A 379 -1.89 14.34 -6.08
CA ASP A 379 -0.68 13.57 -5.94
C ASP A 379 0.42 14.51 -5.41
N PHE A 380 1.34 14.00 -4.61
CA PHE A 380 2.47 14.79 -4.11
C PHE A 380 3.79 14.02 -4.20
N GLU A 381 4.89 14.76 -4.32
CA GLU A 381 6.23 14.21 -4.32
C GLU A 381 7.26 15.21 -3.74
N PRO A 382 8.47 14.74 -3.38
CA PRO A 382 9.51 15.62 -2.85
C PRO A 382 9.80 16.80 -3.77
N ASN A 383 9.80 18.03 -3.22
CA ASN A 383 10.24 19.21 -3.95
C ASN A 383 11.76 19.41 -3.80
N PRO A 384 12.58 19.15 -4.84
CA PRO A 384 14.03 19.30 -4.74
C PRO A 384 14.49 20.75 -4.53
N LYS A 385 13.60 21.74 -4.74
CA LYS A 385 13.89 23.17 -4.53
C LYS A 385 13.68 23.62 -3.09
N TYR A 386 13.00 22.82 -2.26
CA TYR A 386 12.79 23.14 -0.85
C TYR A 386 14.05 22.84 -0.02
N ASP A 387 14.40 23.73 0.91
CA ASP A 387 15.58 23.55 1.76
C ASP A 387 15.32 22.58 2.94
N PHE A 388 15.34 21.29 2.62
CA PHE A 388 15.24 20.24 3.65
C PHE A 388 16.48 20.14 4.56
N LYS A 389 17.60 20.80 4.25
CA LYS A 389 18.80 20.72 5.11
C LYS A 389 18.55 21.46 6.43
N ASN A 390 17.90 22.61 6.34
CA ASN A 390 17.62 23.50 7.47
C ASN A 390 16.21 23.32 8.08
N ALA A 391 15.36 22.48 7.49
CA ALA A 391 14.02 22.19 8.00
C ALA A 391 14.01 21.44 9.36
N LYS A 392 12.87 21.47 10.08
CA LYS A 392 12.61 20.64 11.27
C LYS A 392 12.75 19.14 10.93
N SER A 393 13.20 18.30 11.88
CA SER A 393 13.54 16.88 11.64
C SER A 393 12.42 16.06 10.98
N LEU A 394 11.17 16.28 11.39
CA LEU A 394 10.01 15.59 10.82
C LEU A 394 9.73 16.04 9.37
N LEU A 395 9.97 17.30 9.00
CA LEU A 395 9.90 17.76 7.60
C LEU A 395 11.01 17.12 6.76
N LYS A 396 12.19 16.84 7.34
CA LYS A 396 13.24 16.09 6.63
C LYS A 396 12.80 14.66 6.29
N PHE A 397 11.94 14.07 7.11
CA PHE A 397 11.36 12.76 6.85
C PHE A 397 10.25 12.86 5.78
N PHE A 398 9.24 13.70 6.00
CA PHE A 398 8.11 13.85 5.09
C PHE A 398 8.51 14.45 3.73
N GLY A 399 9.57 15.26 3.69
CA GLY A 399 10.19 15.72 2.44
C GLY A 399 10.76 14.62 1.54
N LYS A 400 10.74 13.36 1.98
CA LYS A 400 11.13 12.20 1.18
C LYS A 400 9.96 11.30 0.79
N THR A 401 8.73 11.65 1.16
CA THR A 401 7.56 10.85 0.82
C THR A 401 6.93 11.35 -0.48
N ALA A 402 6.28 10.43 -1.19
CA ALA A 402 5.42 10.71 -2.32
C ALA A 402 4.13 9.90 -2.15
N GLY A 403 3.04 10.35 -2.75
CA GLY A 403 1.75 9.69 -2.55
C GLY A 403 0.60 10.49 -3.11
N VAL A 404 -0.56 10.27 -2.52
CA VAL A 404 -1.83 10.95 -2.82
C VAL A 404 -2.55 11.28 -1.52
N ILE A 405 -3.19 12.44 -1.48
CA ILE A 405 -3.92 12.96 -0.31
C ILE A 405 -5.31 13.42 -0.73
N TRP A 406 -6.29 13.19 0.14
CA TRP A 406 -7.68 13.63 -0.02
C TRP A 406 -8.04 14.55 1.13
N ILE A 407 -8.44 15.78 0.81
CA ILE A 407 -8.87 16.80 1.76
C ILE A 407 -10.37 17.00 1.58
N ASP A 408 -11.15 16.81 2.64
CA ASP A 408 -12.57 17.15 2.67
C ASP A 408 -12.75 18.62 2.34
N GLU A 409 -13.51 18.89 1.29
CA GLU A 409 -13.61 20.25 0.78
C GLU A 409 -14.41 21.15 1.72
N LYS A 410 -15.39 20.59 2.45
CA LYS A 410 -16.22 21.38 3.36
C LYS A 410 -15.53 21.61 4.70
N ASP A 411 -15.05 20.54 5.32
CA ASP A 411 -14.49 20.56 6.68
C ASP A 411 -13.00 20.92 6.68
N LYS A 412 -12.35 21.02 5.50
CA LYS A 412 -10.93 21.36 5.34
C LYS A 412 -10.01 20.44 6.16
N GLN A 413 -10.36 19.15 6.21
CA GLN A 413 -9.62 18.12 6.95
C GLN A 413 -9.16 17.01 6.03
N VAL A 414 -8.02 16.40 6.34
CA VAL A 414 -7.53 15.26 5.58
C VAL A 414 -8.42 14.05 5.83
N ALA A 415 -9.13 13.59 4.82
CA ALA A 415 -9.95 12.38 4.88
C ALA A 415 -9.11 11.10 4.68
N ARG A 416 -8.04 11.19 3.88
CA ARG A 416 -7.18 10.05 3.53
C ARG A 416 -5.78 10.49 3.10
N ILE A 417 -4.78 9.68 3.41
CA ILE A 417 -3.42 9.75 2.84
C ILE A 417 -3.01 8.34 2.41
N GLU A 418 -2.42 8.22 1.22
CA GLU A 418 -1.67 7.04 0.83
C GLU A 418 -0.28 7.47 0.35
N ALA A 419 0.75 7.09 1.09
CA ALA A 419 2.11 7.59 0.91
C ALA A 419 3.15 6.47 0.98
N PHE A 420 4.29 6.71 0.33
CA PHE A 420 5.47 5.86 0.44
C PHE A 420 6.74 6.69 0.45
N LEU A 421 7.81 6.12 0.99
CA LEU A 421 9.12 6.71 1.05
C LEU A 421 9.81 6.59 -0.33
N ALA A 422 9.92 7.70 -1.05
CA ALA A 422 10.47 7.75 -2.41
C ALA A 422 12.00 7.51 -2.43
N SER A 423 12.69 7.83 -1.33
CA SER A 423 14.14 7.62 -1.16
C SER A 423 14.50 7.28 0.28
N ASN A 424 15.61 6.55 0.50
CA ASN A 424 16.00 6.14 1.85
C ASN A 424 16.09 7.33 2.83
N TYR A 425 15.65 7.11 4.07
CA TYR A 425 15.80 8.06 5.16
C TYR A 425 16.82 7.54 6.18
N ASN A 426 17.85 8.34 6.45
CA ASN A 426 18.95 7.98 7.32
C ASN A 426 18.78 8.70 8.66
N ILE A 427 18.72 7.95 9.75
CA ILE A 427 18.66 8.45 11.13
C ILE A 427 20.06 8.29 11.74
N GLY A 428 20.62 9.36 12.31
CA GLY A 428 21.98 9.36 12.85
C GLY A 428 23.03 8.99 11.79
N GLY A 429 23.00 9.65 10.62
CA GLY A 429 23.88 9.35 9.49
C GLY A 429 23.63 7.99 8.81
N GLY A 430 22.62 7.23 9.25
CA GLY A 430 22.33 5.88 8.77
C GLY A 430 23.04 4.78 9.56
N ILE A 431 23.79 5.16 10.61
CA ILE A 431 24.44 4.24 11.56
C ILE A 431 23.39 3.72 12.53
N LEU A 432 22.61 4.62 13.15
CA LEU A 432 21.57 4.24 14.11
C LEU A 432 20.44 3.46 13.43
N ALA A 433 19.83 4.08 12.41
CA ALA A 433 18.79 3.44 11.63
C ALA A 433 18.70 3.98 10.20
N LYS A 434 18.18 3.16 9.29
CA LYS A 434 17.86 3.52 7.92
C LYS A 434 16.51 2.95 7.52
N LEU A 435 15.55 3.83 7.25
CA LEU A 435 14.28 3.47 6.62
C LEU A 435 14.51 3.32 5.12
N LYS A 436 14.09 2.18 4.56
CA LYS A 436 14.31 1.86 3.15
C LYS A 436 13.23 2.47 2.27
N LYS A 437 13.65 2.89 1.06
CA LYS A 437 12.75 3.23 -0.04
C LYS A 437 11.65 2.16 -0.18
N GLY A 438 10.42 2.61 -0.42
CA GLY A 438 9.25 1.74 -0.55
C GLY A 438 8.52 1.45 0.76
N ALA A 439 9.04 1.91 1.90
CA ALA A 439 8.25 1.98 3.14
C ALA A 439 6.96 2.75 2.88
N ALA A 440 5.80 2.18 3.21
CA ALA A 440 4.49 2.70 2.82
C ALA A 440 3.56 2.84 4.03
N PHE A 441 2.67 3.83 3.94
CA PHE A 441 1.71 4.20 4.96
C PHE A 441 0.41 4.61 4.27
N THR A 442 -0.68 4.00 4.67
CA THR A 442 -2.03 4.48 4.35
C THR A 442 -2.67 4.92 5.65
N LEU A 443 -3.27 6.11 5.67
CA LEU A 443 -4.07 6.63 6.78
C LEU A 443 -5.46 6.96 6.22
N GLU A 444 -6.49 6.51 6.90
CA GLU A 444 -7.86 6.92 6.64
C GLU A 444 -8.45 7.55 7.89
N GLN A 445 -9.31 8.54 7.67
CA GLN A 445 -10.13 9.13 8.71
C GLN A 445 -11.60 8.90 8.39
N GLU A 446 -12.44 8.97 9.42
CA GLU A 446 -13.89 9.00 9.29
C GLU A 446 -14.45 10.21 10.04
N ARG A 447 -15.58 10.72 9.54
CA ARG A 447 -16.25 11.87 10.13
C ARG A 447 -17.09 11.41 11.31
N VAL A 448 -16.69 11.78 12.51
CA VAL A 448 -17.31 11.42 13.79
C VAL A 448 -18.21 12.55 14.27
N ASN A 449 -19.38 12.20 14.81
CA ASN A 449 -20.38 13.12 15.38
C ASN A 449 -20.75 14.31 14.47
N ASN A 450 -20.60 14.14 13.16
CA ASN A 450 -20.79 15.20 12.16
C ASN A 450 -19.98 16.48 12.40
N GLU A 451 -18.85 16.40 13.12
CA GLU A 451 -18.05 17.58 13.50
C GLU A 451 -16.56 17.47 13.15
N ILE A 452 -15.96 16.28 13.26
CA ILE A 452 -14.50 16.12 13.19
C ILE A 452 -14.12 14.86 12.41
N TRP A 453 -13.02 14.91 11.66
CA TRP A 453 -12.42 13.71 11.07
C TRP A 453 -11.41 13.11 12.05
N LEU A 454 -11.63 11.85 12.43
CA LEU A 454 -10.77 11.11 13.35
C LEU A 454 -10.20 9.86 12.67
N PRO A 455 -9.01 9.37 13.08
CA PRO A 455 -8.34 8.28 12.38
C PRO A 455 -9.15 6.98 12.42
N SER A 456 -9.64 6.42 11.32
CA SER A 456 -10.37 5.15 11.37
C SER A 456 -9.47 3.94 11.16
N SER A 457 -8.47 4.07 10.28
CA SER A 457 -7.50 3.00 10.01
C SER A 457 -6.15 3.52 9.54
N ALA A 458 -5.10 2.74 9.81
CA ALA A 458 -3.81 2.92 9.16
C ALA A 458 -3.17 1.58 8.78
N ASP A 459 -2.64 1.46 7.57
CA ASP A 459 -1.84 0.30 7.13
C ASP A 459 -0.37 0.74 6.97
N ILE A 460 0.53 0.07 7.68
CA ILE A 460 1.93 0.47 7.80
C ILE A 460 2.82 -0.70 7.37
N ASN A 461 3.69 -0.47 6.38
CA ASN A 461 4.65 -1.44 5.85
C ASN A 461 6.05 -0.84 5.76
N LEU A 462 6.94 -1.18 6.70
CA LEU A 462 8.26 -0.58 6.82
C LEU A 462 9.35 -1.63 6.76
N SER A 463 10.44 -1.30 6.06
CA SER A 463 11.71 -2.00 6.19
C SER A 463 12.76 -1.07 6.78
N VAL A 464 13.24 -1.41 7.97
CA VAL A 464 14.24 -0.67 8.73
C VAL A 464 15.53 -1.48 8.81
N ARG A 465 16.68 -0.82 8.70
CA ARG A 465 17.99 -1.40 9.06
C ARG A 465 18.53 -0.67 10.29
N VAL A 466 18.81 -1.40 11.36
CA VAL A 466 19.29 -0.88 12.65
C VAL A 466 20.75 -1.25 12.85
N LEU A 467 21.57 -0.30 13.33
CA LEU A 467 23.00 -0.49 13.62
C LEU A 467 23.78 -1.15 12.47
N LEU A 468 23.46 -0.78 11.23
CA LEU A 468 24.02 -1.34 9.97
C LEU A 468 23.83 -2.86 9.74
N LEU A 469 23.40 -3.63 10.74
CA LEU A 469 23.44 -5.09 10.76
C LEU A 469 22.05 -5.73 10.70
N LYS A 470 21.11 -5.26 11.53
CA LYS A 470 19.82 -5.95 11.73
C LYS A 470 18.73 -5.34 10.85
N GLY A 471 18.15 -6.15 9.97
CA GLY A 471 16.93 -5.80 9.25
C GLY A 471 15.69 -6.10 10.09
N VAL A 472 14.80 -5.11 10.22
CA VAL A 472 13.50 -5.25 10.87
C VAL A 472 12.42 -4.87 9.86
N ASP A 473 11.52 -5.80 9.58
CA ASP A 473 10.35 -5.56 8.74
C ASP A 473 9.15 -5.38 9.68
N VAL A 474 8.51 -4.21 9.64
CA VAL A 474 7.31 -3.87 10.41
C VAL A 474 6.13 -3.90 9.46
N ASN A 475 5.15 -4.72 9.77
CA ASN A 475 3.88 -4.72 9.07
C ASN A 475 2.76 -4.72 10.11
N GLN A 476 1.93 -3.68 10.10
CA GLN A 476 0.83 -3.56 11.05
C GLN A 476 -0.37 -2.84 10.43
N VAL A 477 -1.56 -3.20 10.92
CA VAL A 477 -2.79 -2.43 10.73
C VAL A 477 -3.15 -1.82 12.07
N ILE A 478 -3.55 -0.55 12.06
CA ILE A 478 -4.14 0.13 13.19
C ILE A 478 -5.61 0.34 12.84
N LYS A 479 -6.51 -0.01 13.75
CA LYS A 479 -7.93 0.29 13.65
C LYS A 479 -8.32 1.15 14.85
N SER A 480 -9.12 2.17 14.61
CA SER A 480 -9.59 3.08 15.63
C SER A 480 -11.11 3.18 15.57
N TYR A 481 -11.75 3.09 16.73
CA TYR A 481 -13.19 2.86 16.87
C TYR A 481 -13.66 3.20 18.28
N ASP A 482 -14.98 3.11 18.53
CA ASP A 482 -15.62 3.42 19.82
C ASP A 482 -15.30 4.84 20.31
N TYR A 483 -15.53 5.82 19.44
CA TYR A 483 -15.36 7.23 19.76
C TYR A 483 -16.41 7.70 20.76
N ARG A 484 -15.93 8.26 21.87
CA ARG A 484 -16.75 8.84 22.94
C ARG A 484 -16.37 10.29 23.14
N LYS A 485 -17.38 11.15 23.22
CA LYS A 485 -17.22 12.58 23.50
C LYS A 485 -17.62 12.88 24.94
N PHE A 486 -16.84 13.70 25.63
CA PHE A 486 -17.13 14.15 26.98
C PHE A 486 -17.68 15.59 26.97
N GLU A 487 -18.61 15.90 27.87
CA GLU A 487 -19.28 17.23 27.93
C GLU A 487 -18.34 18.35 28.40
N THR A 488 -17.26 18.01 29.10
CA THR A 488 -16.26 18.97 29.60
C THR A 488 -14.85 18.49 29.30
N GLU A 489 -13.96 19.44 28.96
CA GLU A 489 -12.53 19.20 28.84
C GLU A 489 -11.97 18.50 30.09
N VAL A 490 -11.07 17.54 29.89
CA VAL A 490 -10.45 16.82 31.00
C VAL A 490 -9.60 17.80 31.82
N LYS A 491 -10.07 18.15 33.03
CA LYS A 491 -9.45 19.16 33.91
C LYS A 491 -8.08 18.78 34.47
N GLY A 492 -7.57 17.59 34.15
CA GLY A 492 -6.26 17.07 34.53
C GLY A 492 -5.95 15.83 33.71
N ALA A 493 -4.71 15.32 33.76
CA ALA A 493 -4.34 14.10 33.03
C ALA A 493 -4.89 12.84 33.74
N LYS A 494 -6.22 12.77 33.94
CA LYS A 494 -6.89 11.65 34.60
C LYS A 494 -7.16 10.53 33.59
N ILE A 495 -6.97 9.30 34.05
CA ILE A 495 -7.32 8.09 33.32
C ILE A 495 -8.73 7.73 33.73
N ASP A 496 -9.67 7.79 32.80
CA ASP A 496 -11.04 7.33 33.07
C ASP A 496 -11.07 5.81 33.24
N GLU A 497 -11.95 5.32 34.11
CA GLU A 497 -12.23 3.90 34.19
C GLU A 497 -12.77 3.40 32.85
N VAL A 498 -12.28 2.23 32.41
CA VAL A 498 -12.91 1.54 31.28
C VAL A 498 -14.28 1.11 31.78
N SER A 499 -15.32 1.88 31.47
CA SER A 499 -16.69 1.41 31.65
C SER A 499 -16.83 0.14 30.81
N GLN A 500 -16.92 -1.01 31.46
CA GLN A 500 -17.20 -2.27 30.77
C GLN A 500 -18.51 -2.12 30.00
N PRO A 501 -18.61 -2.69 28.78
CA PRO A 501 -19.80 -2.60 27.95
C PRO A 501 -21.05 -3.13 28.65
#